data_AF-A0A2S7QHV5-F1
#
_entry.id   AF-A0A2S7QHV5-F1
#
_cell.length_a   1.000
_cell.length_b   1.000
_cell.length_c   1.000
_cell.angle_alpha   90.00
_cell.angle_beta   90.00
_cell.angle_gamma   90.00
#
_symmetry.space_group_name_H-M   'P 1'
#
loop_
_entity.id
_entity.type
_entity.pdbx_description
1 polymer ?
#
loop_
_entity_poly.entity_id
_entity_poly.type
_entity_poly.pdbx_seq_one_letter_code
_entity_poly.pdbx_strand_id
1 'polypeptide(L)'
;MTVDIITELEFGKSFDLLHEAKDATFDVQFVQAFDQVANSTQIFYHFPALRWVITVALPTLCGYVGLAIGGMTIFLQAVEKASKDFQSARSSRNVGDGEVILERLVDLSPTDFVEEARNILVAGSDTTASTLSNAVYYICSNPDVKDKLIATLDEYATSHDGKMDLSSLEKIPYLSACVKESIRIAMPVPGGLPRVVPEPQPGKAPFMVEGHVVPPKASSPLIQLAISS
;
A
#
# COMPACT_ATOMS: atom_id res chain seq x y z
N MET A 1 2.18 11.83 6.73
CA MET A 1 3.08 12.03 5.58
C MET A 1 2.77 11.09 4.43
N THR A 2 2.94 9.76 4.55
CA THR A 2 2.70 8.87 3.40
C THR A 2 1.23 8.85 2.96
N VAL A 3 0.30 8.85 3.93
CA VAL A 3 -1.14 8.98 3.68
C VAL A 3 -1.46 10.30 2.97
N ASP A 4 -0.81 11.40 3.34
CA ASP A 4 -1.01 12.71 2.72
C ASP A 4 -0.51 12.74 1.27
N ILE A 5 0.66 12.15 1.00
CA ILE A 5 1.23 12.06 -0.35
C ILE A 5 0.35 11.18 -1.24
N ILE A 6 -0.06 9.99 -0.77
CA ILE A 6 -0.87 9.09 -1.59
C ILE A 6 -2.27 9.66 -1.83
N THR A 7 -2.87 10.34 -0.85
CA THR A 7 -4.17 11.03 -1.04
C THR A 7 -4.06 12.21 -2.01
N GLU A 8 -2.95 12.94 -1.99
CA GLU A 8 -2.66 13.98 -3.00
C GLU A 8 -2.49 13.38 -4.40
N LEU A 9 -1.79 12.25 -4.55
CA LEU A 9 -1.65 11.56 -5.83
C LEU A 9 -2.95 10.91 -6.33
N GLU A 10 -3.82 10.46 -5.42
CA GLU A 10 -5.10 9.82 -5.74
C GLU A 10 -6.22 10.82 -6.04
N PHE A 11 -6.41 11.80 -5.17
CA PHE A 11 -7.57 12.72 -5.19
C PHE A 11 -7.19 14.16 -5.58
N GLY A 12 -5.89 14.48 -5.70
CA GLY A 12 -5.41 15.85 -5.87
C GLY A 12 -5.54 16.70 -4.61
N LYS A 13 -5.86 16.08 -3.47
CA LYS A 13 -6.02 16.73 -2.16
C LYS A 13 -5.47 15.83 -1.05
N SER A 14 -4.59 16.40 -0.25
CA SER A 14 -4.09 15.77 0.98
C SER A 14 -5.19 15.70 2.04
N PHE A 15 -5.20 14.62 2.82
CA PHE A 15 -6.04 14.48 4.02
C PHE A 15 -5.52 15.28 5.22
N ASP A 16 -4.32 15.87 5.11
CA ASP A 16 -3.69 16.75 6.09
C ASP A 16 -3.54 16.15 7.50
N LEU A 17 -3.27 14.84 7.54
CA LEU A 17 -3.17 14.09 8.80
C LEU A 17 -1.94 14.49 9.63
N LEU A 18 -0.95 15.14 9.00
CA LEU A 18 0.22 15.68 9.71
C LEU A 18 -0.13 16.87 10.61
N HIS A 19 -1.08 17.71 10.23
CA HIS A 19 -1.48 18.88 11.01
C HIS A 19 -2.60 18.56 12.01
N GLU A 20 -3.35 17.48 11.78
CA GLU A 20 -4.38 16.99 12.72
C GLU A 20 -3.79 16.22 13.92
N ALA A 21 -2.58 15.67 13.79
CA ALA A 21 -1.87 15.00 14.88
C ALA A 21 -1.46 15.99 15.98
N LYS A 22 -2.31 16.14 17.01
CA LYS A 22 -2.09 17.05 18.14
C LYS A 22 -0.94 16.64 19.06
N ASP A 23 -0.48 15.40 19.00
CA ASP A 23 0.59 14.86 19.86
C ASP A 23 1.70 14.20 19.03
N ALA A 24 2.96 14.42 19.44
CA ALA A 24 4.18 13.90 18.81
C ALA A 24 4.32 12.35 18.84
N THR A 25 3.28 11.65 19.28
CA THR A 25 3.22 10.20 19.40
C THR A 25 2.81 9.49 18.11
N PHE A 26 2.36 10.24 17.08
CA PHE A 26 1.88 9.69 15.79
C PHE A 26 0.88 8.53 15.94
N ASP A 27 0.14 8.51 17.05
CA ASP A 27 -0.82 7.47 17.40
C ASP A 27 -2.14 7.73 16.69
N VAL A 28 -2.10 7.70 15.36
CA VAL A 28 -3.27 7.86 14.51
C VAL A 28 -4.05 6.55 14.47
N GLN A 29 -5.37 6.64 14.62
CA GLN A 29 -6.31 5.51 14.60
C GLN A 29 -6.13 4.58 13.38
N PHE A 30 -5.57 5.12 12.29
CA PHE A 30 -5.19 4.37 11.09
C PHE A 30 -4.06 3.36 11.35
N VAL A 31 -2.96 3.76 11.97
CA VAL A 31 -1.81 2.85 12.23
C VAL A 31 -2.21 1.75 13.21
N GLN A 32 -2.96 2.12 14.27
CA GLN A 32 -3.51 1.15 15.21
C GLN A 32 -4.43 0.11 14.54
N ALA A 33 -5.19 0.51 13.51
CA ALA A 33 -6.04 -0.41 12.77
C ALA A 33 -5.22 -1.44 11.97
N PHE A 34 -4.10 -1.02 11.36
CA PHE A 34 -3.21 -1.91 10.61
C PHE A 34 -2.49 -2.90 11.52
N ASP A 35 -1.94 -2.45 12.65
CA ASP A 35 -1.26 -3.32 13.62
C ASP A 35 -2.19 -4.43 14.14
N GLN A 36 -3.47 -4.11 14.34
CA GLN A 36 -4.47 -5.07 14.80
C GLN A 36 -4.85 -6.08 13.71
N VAL A 37 -4.93 -5.63 12.45
CA VAL A 37 -5.13 -6.53 11.30
C VAL A 37 -3.92 -7.45 11.12
N ALA A 38 -2.70 -6.92 11.18
CA ALA A 38 -1.47 -7.71 11.05
C ALA A 38 -1.36 -8.78 12.15
N ASN A 39 -1.62 -8.42 13.41
CA ASN A 39 -1.57 -9.36 14.53
C ASN A 39 -2.69 -10.41 14.50
N SER A 40 -3.87 -10.06 13.97
CA SER A 40 -4.98 -11.01 13.83
C SER A 40 -4.87 -11.92 12.60
N THR A 41 -4.08 -11.53 11.59
CA THR A 41 -3.89 -12.28 10.34
C THR A 41 -3.38 -13.72 10.58
N GLN A 42 -2.46 -13.91 11.53
CA GLN A 42 -1.94 -15.24 11.89
C GLN A 42 -3.06 -16.18 12.39
N ILE A 43 -3.99 -15.67 13.20
CA ILE A 43 -5.11 -16.45 13.73
C ILE A 43 -6.06 -16.86 12.60
N PHE A 44 -6.31 -15.96 11.64
CA PHE A 44 -7.17 -16.24 10.49
C PHE A 44 -6.60 -17.30 9.54
N TYR A 45 -5.27 -17.36 9.38
CA TYR A 45 -4.61 -18.39 8.58
C TYR A 45 -4.69 -19.78 9.22
N HIS A 46 -4.53 -19.87 10.54
CA HIS A 46 -4.47 -21.17 11.24
C HIS A 46 -5.85 -21.74 11.62
N PHE A 47 -6.89 -20.92 11.75
CA PHE A 47 -8.21 -21.36 12.21
C PHE A 47 -9.35 -20.94 11.25
N PRO A 48 -9.55 -21.67 10.13
CA PRO A 48 -10.54 -21.30 9.10
C PRO A 48 -12.00 -21.32 9.61
N ALA A 49 -12.33 -22.13 10.61
CA ALA A 49 -13.65 -22.11 11.25
C ALA A 49 -13.87 -20.84 12.08
N LEU A 50 -12.84 -20.38 12.80
CA LEU A 50 -12.88 -19.13 13.56
C LEU A 50 -12.98 -17.92 12.62
N ARG A 51 -12.26 -17.96 11.48
CA ARG A 51 -12.41 -16.97 10.41
C ARG A 51 -13.87 -16.86 9.97
N TRP A 52 -14.52 -17.98 9.66
CA TRP A 52 -15.92 -17.99 9.23
C TRP A 52 -16.86 -17.41 10.29
N VAL A 53 -16.69 -17.77 11.57
CA VAL A 53 -17.50 -17.23 12.68
C VAL A 53 -17.32 -15.71 12.81
N ILE A 54 -16.08 -15.22 12.78
CA ILE A 54 -15.80 -13.78 12.91
C ILE A 54 -16.36 -13.00 11.71
N THR A 55 -16.13 -13.48 10.48
CA THR A 55 -16.51 -12.75 9.26
C THR A 55 -18.00 -12.83 8.93
N VAL A 56 -18.70 -13.89 9.36
CA VAL A 56 -20.11 -14.12 8.99
C VAL A 56 -21.06 -13.90 10.17
N ALA A 57 -20.70 -14.31 11.39
CA ALA A 57 -21.60 -14.29 12.54
C ALA A 57 -21.46 -13.05 13.43
N LEU A 58 -20.28 -12.40 13.44
CA LEU A 58 -19.95 -11.26 14.31
C LEU A 58 -19.80 -9.85 13.69
N PRO A 59 -19.99 -9.57 12.38
CA PRO A 59 -19.80 -8.21 11.84
C PRO A 59 -20.62 -7.13 12.57
N THR A 60 -21.85 -7.46 12.95
CA THR A 60 -22.78 -6.53 13.60
C THR A 60 -22.43 -6.26 15.07
N LEU A 61 -21.80 -7.21 15.75
CA LEU A 61 -21.41 -7.08 17.17
C LEU A 61 -20.06 -6.36 17.31
N CYS A 62 -19.13 -6.64 16.40
CA CYS A 62 -17.82 -5.99 16.33
C CYS A 62 -17.89 -4.49 16.02
N GLY A 63 -18.92 -4.02 15.29
CA GLY A 63 -19.17 -2.58 15.12
C GLY A 63 -19.64 -1.87 16.39
N TYR A 64 -20.23 -2.59 17.35
CA TYR A 64 -20.72 -2.05 18.62
C TYR A 64 -19.70 -2.12 19.76
N VAL A 65 -18.81 -3.11 19.73
CA VAL A 65 -17.72 -3.27 20.70
C VAL A 65 -16.49 -2.58 20.14
N GLY A 66 -16.36 -1.27 20.40
CA GLY A 66 -15.34 -0.37 19.83
C GLY A 66 -13.88 -0.66 20.21
N LEU A 67 -13.39 -1.87 19.97
CA LEU A 67 -11.97 -2.18 19.97
C LEU A 67 -11.50 -2.36 18.52
N ALA A 68 -10.55 -1.52 18.10
CA ALA A 68 -9.77 -1.58 16.85
C ALA A 68 -10.51 -1.45 15.50
N ILE A 69 -11.75 -1.94 15.35
CA ILE A 69 -12.50 -1.89 14.08
C ILE A 69 -13.06 -0.49 13.82
N GLY A 70 -13.30 0.30 14.87
CA GLY A 70 -13.78 1.68 14.76
C GLY A 70 -12.87 2.57 13.91
N GLY A 71 -11.55 2.53 14.15
CA GLY A 71 -10.57 3.32 13.41
C GLY A 71 -10.55 2.97 11.92
N MET A 72 -10.53 1.67 11.59
CA MET A 72 -10.61 1.23 10.19
C MET A 72 -11.95 1.63 9.56
N THR A 73 -13.07 1.47 10.26
CA THR A 73 -14.40 1.80 9.71
C THR A 73 -14.55 3.30 9.46
N ILE A 74 -14.07 4.14 10.38
CA ILE A 74 -14.03 5.60 10.21
C ILE A 74 -13.14 5.98 9.03
N PHE A 75 -11.97 5.34 8.91
CA PHE A 75 -11.07 5.56 7.78
C PHE A 75 -11.73 5.15 6.45
N LEU A 76 -12.35 3.97 6.39
CA LEU A 76 -13.05 3.51 5.19
C LEU A 76 -14.22 4.44 4.81
N GLN A 77 -14.94 4.96 5.78
CA GLN A 77 -15.98 5.96 5.55
C GLN A 77 -15.41 7.29 5.05
N ALA A 78 -14.24 7.71 5.53
CA ALA A 78 -13.55 8.89 5.04
C ALA A 78 -13.13 8.72 3.58
N VAL A 79 -12.63 7.54 3.20
CA VAL A 79 -12.29 7.19 1.81
C VAL A 79 -13.52 7.17 0.92
N GLU A 80 -14.61 6.57 1.38
CA GLU A 80 -15.87 6.55 0.63
C GLU A 80 -16.40 7.96 0.38
N LYS A 81 -16.33 8.83 1.40
CA LYS A 81 -16.69 10.24 1.27
C LYS A 81 -15.79 10.97 0.28
N ALA A 82 -14.47 10.85 0.43
CA ALA A 82 -13.50 11.47 -0.48
C ALA A 82 -13.67 11.01 -1.93
N SER A 83 -13.97 9.73 -2.14
CA SER A 83 -14.23 9.14 -3.46
C SER A 83 -15.51 9.68 -4.10
N LYS A 84 -16.59 9.85 -3.31
CA LYS A 84 -17.84 10.46 -3.78
C LYS A 84 -17.67 11.94 -4.06
N ASP A 85 -16.96 12.66 -3.20
CA ASP A 85 -16.64 14.08 -3.38
C ASP A 85 -15.82 14.29 -4.66
N PHE A 86 -14.82 13.43 -4.91
CA PHE A 86 -14.03 13.43 -6.15
C PHE A 86 -14.91 13.17 -7.39
N GLN A 87 -15.77 12.16 -7.36
CA GLN A 87 -16.72 11.88 -8.46
C GLN A 87 -17.70 13.03 -8.70
N SER A 88 -18.12 13.76 -7.65
CA SER A 88 -19.05 14.89 -7.79
C SER A 88 -18.35 16.16 -8.33
N ALA A 89 -17.13 16.44 -7.88
CA ALA A 89 -16.30 17.57 -8.33
C ALA A 89 -15.78 17.38 -9.76
N ARG A 90 -15.70 16.13 -10.22
CA ARG A 90 -15.30 15.73 -11.57
C ARG A 90 -16.14 16.38 -12.68
N SER A 91 -17.44 16.58 -12.49
CA SER A 91 -18.32 17.23 -13.47
C SER A 91 -17.90 18.66 -13.81
N SER A 92 -17.03 19.27 -12.99
CA SER A 92 -16.54 20.64 -13.16
C SER A 92 -15.01 20.73 -13.36
N ARG A 93 -14.26 19.61 -13.36
CA ARG A 93 -12.79 19.62 -13.40
C ARG A 93 -12.30 19.46 -14.85
N ASN A 94 -11.63 20.47 -15.38
CA ASN A 94 -10.96 20.37 -16.68
C ASN A 94 -9.72 19.46 -16.53
N VAL A 95 -9.64 18.43 -17.36
CA VAL A 95 -8.49 17.51 -17.46
C VAL A 95 -7.26 18.35 -17.84
N GLY A 96 -6.33 18.53 -16.91
CA GLY A 96 -5.15 19.39 -17.11
C GLY A 96 -4.43 19.82 -15.84
N ASP A 97 -5.03 19.64 -14.66
CA ASP A 97 -4.45 20.05 -13.38
C ASP A 97 -3.94 18.82 -12.60
N GLY A 98 -2.75 18.34 -12.99
CA GLY A 98 -2.07 17.17 -12.42
C GLY A 98 -2.82 15.85 -12.66
N GLU A 99 -2.26 14.95 -13.48
CA GLU A 99 -2.83 13.61 -13.65
C GLU A 99 -2.84 12.88 -12.30
N VAL A 100 -4.03 12.75 -11.70
CA VAL A 100 -4.21 11.95 -10.49
C VAL A 100 -4.49 10.50 -10.88
N ILE A 101 -4.08 9.55 -10.04
CA ILE A 101 -4.15 8.10 -10.35
C ILE A 101 -5.60 7.67 -10.67
N LEU A 102 -6.58 8.23 -9.94
CA LEU A 102 -7.99 7.87 -10.09
C LEU A 102 -8.63 8.42 -11.39
N GLU A 103 -8.02 9.38 -12.07
CA GLU A 103 -8.48 9.83 -13.41
C GLU A 103 -8.32 8.73 -14.47
N ARG A 104 -7.47 7.74 -14.23
CA ARG A 104 -7.30 6.59 -15.14
C ARG A 104 -8.28 5.44 -14.87
N LEU A 105 -9.02 5.50 -13.76
CA LEU A 105 -10.00 4.48 -13.33
C LEU A 105 -11.45 4.90 -13.59
N VAL A 106 -11.63 5.78 -14.57
CA VAL A 106 -12.87 6.47 -14.91
C VAL A 106 -14.00 5.55 -15.39
N ASP A 107 -13.66 4.41 -15.97
CA ASP A 107 -14.62 3.49 -16.59
C ASP A 107 -15.22 2.46 -15.60
N LEU A 108 -14.83 2.52 -14.32
CA LEU A 108 -15.32 1.62 -13.28
C LEU A 108 -16.73 2.00 -12.80
N SER A 109 -17.47 1.02 -12.29
CA SER A 109 -18.73 1.29 -11.61
C SER A 109 -18.50 2.14 -10.35
N PRO A 110 -19.48 2.92 -9.86
CA PRO A 110 -19.29 3.75 -8.67
C PRO A 110 -18.85 2.96 -7.43
N THR A 111 -19.30 1.71 -7.30
CA THR A 111 -18.90 0.81 -6.22
C THR A 111 -17.46 0.32 -6.42
N ASP A 112 -17.12 -0.14 -7.62
CA ASP A 112 -15.76 -0.62 -7.93
C ASP A 112 -14.72 0.49 -7.81
N PHE A 113 -15.09 1.73 -8.17
CA PHE A 113 -14.22 2.89 -8.02
C PHE A 113 -13.85 3.16 -6.55
N VAL A 114 -14.83 3.11 -5.64
CA VAL A 114 -14.59 3.32 -4.20
C VAL A 114 -13.71 2.21 -3.64
N GLU A 115 -13.98 0.96 -4.04
CA GLU A 115 -13.18 -0.19 -3.62
C GLU A 115 -11.74 -0.10 -4.13
N GLU A 116 -11.53 0.36 -5.37
CA GLU A 116 -10.19 0.52 -5.93
C GLU A 116 -9.43 1.69 -5.29
N ALA A 117 -10.10 2.83 -5.06
CA ALA A 117 -9.51 3.95 -4.32
C ALA A 117 -9.08 3.51 -2.90
N ARG A 118 -9.90 2.71 -2.23
CA ARG A 118 -9.55 2.13 -0.93
C ARG A 118 -8.33 1.20 -1.03
N ASN A 119 -8.25 0.37 -2.08
CA ASN A 119 -7.14 -0.56 -2.27
C ASN A 119 -5.80 0.18 -2.47
N ILE A 120 -5.76 1.21 -3.32
CA ILE A 120 -4.55 1.99 -3.58
C ILE A 120 -4.07 2.67 -2.29
N LEU A 121 -5.00 3.28 -1.56
CA LEU A 121 -4.69 4.00 -0.33
C LEU A 121 -4.12 3.06 0.75
N VAL A 122 -4.76 1.92 0.97
CA VAL A 122 -4.31 0.90 1.91
C VAL A 122 -2.95 0.34 1.51
N ALA A 123 -2.75 0.03 0.23
CA ALA A 123 -1.50 -0.53 -0.27
C ALA A 123 -0.35 0.47 -0.17
N GLY A 124 -0.57 1.74 -0.50
CA GLY A 124 0.46 2.77 -0.58
C GLY A 124 0.81 3.44 0.75
N SER A 125 -0.07 3.37 1.76
CA SER A 125 0.13 4.10 3.02
C SER A 125 1.16 3.46 3.94
N ASP A 126 0.89 2.24 4.40
CA ASP A 126 1.68 1.58 5.45
C ASP A 126 2.97 0.97 4.90
N THR A 127 2.91 0.35 3.71
CA THR A 127 4.09 -0.27 3.08
C THR A 127 5.18 0.77 2.77
N THR A 128 4.78 1.94 2.26
CA THR A 128 5.69 3.06 1.98
C THR A 128 6.20 3.67 3.28
N ALA A 129 5.36 3.81 4.30
CA ALA A 129 5.78 4.35 5.60
C ALA A 129 6.85 3.47 6.24
N SER A 130 6.60 2.16 6.33
CA SER A 130 7.55 1.18 6.84
C SER A 130 8.86 1.18 6.04
N THR A 131 8.79 1.27 4.71
CA THR A 131 9.98 1.35 3.85
C THR A 131 10.80 2.62 4.11
N LEU A 132 10.15 3.78 4.21
CA LEU A 132 10.82 5.06 4.45
C LEU A 132 11.44 5.12 5.86
N SER A 133 10.71 4.64 6.88
CA SER A 133 11.22 4.58 8.25
C SER A 133 12.47 3.71 8.34
N ASN A 134 12.47 2.54 7.69
CA ASN A 134 13.65 1.69 7.59
C ASN A 134 14.76 2.37 6.80
N ALA A 135 14.45 2.98 5.65
CA ALA A 135 15.42 3.70 4.82
C ALA A 135 16.20 4.73 5.64
N VAL A 136 15.48 5.62 6.33
CA VAL A 136 16.08 6.69 7.15
C VAL A 136 16.91 6.08 8.29
N TYR A 137 16.38 5.07 8.98
CA TYR A 137 17.12 4.41 10.06
C TYR A 137 18.45 3.81 9.59
N TYR A 138 18.43 3.01 8.52
CA TYR A 138 19.64 2.33 8.02
C TYR A 138 20.61 3.30 7.35
N ILE A 139 20.13 4.32 6.63
CA ILE A 139 21.00 5.35 6.05
C ILE A 139 21.69 6.13 7.17
N CYS A 140 20.95 6.63 8.17
CA CYS A 140 21.53 7.39 9.27
C CYS A 140 22.46 6.56 10.16
N SER A 141 22.23 5.24 10.26
CA SER A 141 23.08 4.32 11.03
C SER A 141 24.39 3.97 10.32
N ASN A 142 24.53 4.26 9.02
CA ASN A 142 25.72 3.99 8.22
C ASN A 142 26.30 5.31 7.68
N PRO A 143 27.26 5.94 8.40
CA PRO A 143 27.83 7.23 8.01
C PRO A 143 28.33 7.27 6.56
N ASP A 144 29.02 6.22 6.11
CA ASP A 144 29.55 6.14 4.74
C ASP A 144 28.44 6.20 3.67
N VAL A 145 27.30 5.52 3.93
CA VAL A 145 26.15 5.51 3.02
C VAL A 145 25.49 6.88 3.01
N LYS A 146 25.28 7.46 4.19
CA LYS A 146 24.68 8.79 4.37
C LYS A 146 25.51 9.88 3.68
N ASP A 147 26.80 9.93 3.97
CA ASP A 147 27.69 10.98 3.46
C ASP A 147 27.82 10.89 1.93
N LYS A 148 27.90 9.66 1.39
CA LYS A 148 27.91 9.44 -0.06
C LYS A 148 26.58 9.82 -0.71
N LEU A 149 25.44 9.54 -0.07
CA LEU A 149 24.12 9.91 -0.58
C LEU A 149 23.97 11.43 -0.63
N ILE A 150 24.31 12.11 0.45
CA ILE A 150 24.27 13.59 0.53
C ILE A 150 25.17 14.20 -0.53
N ALA A 151 26.43 13.76 -0.64
CA ALA A 151 27.35 14.26 -1.65
C ALA A 151 26.82 14.08 -3.09
N THR A 152 26.20 12.91 -3.37
CA THR A 152 25.59 12.64 -4.68
C THR A 152 24.43 13.59 -4.98
N LEU A 153 23.59 13.88 -3.97
CA LEU A 153 22.45 14.79 -4.12
C LEU A 153 22.89 16.24 -4.26
N ASP A 154 23.91 16.67 -3.50
CA ASP A 154 24.46 18.03 -3.56
C ASP A 154 25.12 18.31 -4.91
N GLU A 155 25.87 17.34 -5.45
CA GLU A 155 26.45 17.42 -6.80
C GLU A 155 25.36 17.52 -7.87
N TYR A 156 24.29 16.73 -7.72
CA TYR A 156 23.15 16.78 -8.63
C TYR A 156 22.43 18.13 -8.58
N ALA A 157 22.13 18.62 -7.36
CA ALA A 157 21.46 19.90 -7.16
C ALA A 157 22.29 21.06 -7.73
N THR A 158 23.60 21.04 -7.54
CA THR A 158 24.52 22.07 -8.07
C THR A 158 24.52 22.07 -9.61
N SER A 159 24.52 20.90 -10.24
CA SER A 159 24.53 20.78 -11.70
C SER A 159 23.19 21.13 -12.37
N HIS A 160 22.09 21.17 -11.61
CA HIS A 160 20.73 21.39 -12.12
C HIS A 160 20.07 22.66 -11.55
N ASP A 161 20.86 23.63 -11.07
CA ASP A 161 20.36 24.91 -10.54
C ASP A 161 19.33 24.72 -9.41
N GLY A 162 19.57 23.73 -8.55
CA GLY A 162 18.70 23.34 -7.44
C GLY A 162 17.40 22.64 -7.85
N LYS A 163 17.16 22.38 -9.15
CA LYS A 163 15.97 21.67 -9.60
C LYS A 163 16.10 20.17 -9.36
N MET A 164 15.17 19.63 -8.57
CA MET A 164 15.09 18.20 -8.24
C MET A 164 13.67 17.69 -8.52
N ASP A 165 13.28 17.64 -9.79
CA ASP A 165 12.03 16.99 -10.18
C ASP A 165 12.13 15.47 -10.04
N LEU A 166 10.98 14.80 -9.86
CA LEU A 166 10.93 13.36 -9.65
C LEU A 166 11.62 12.57 -10.77
N SER A 167 11.39 12.95 -12.03
CA SER A 167 11.95 12.25 -13.20
C SER A 167 13.47 12.37 -13.29
N SER A 168 14.02 13.42 -12.70
CA SER A 168 15.46 13.68 -12.59
C SER A 168 16.08 12.89 -11.43
N LEU A 169 15.43 12.88 -10.26
CA LEU A 169 15.86 12.11 -9.10
C LEU A 169 15.90 10.60 -9.37
N GLU A 170 14.92 10.09 -10.12
CA GLU A 170 14.86 8.68 -10.53
C GLU A 170 16.08 8.22 -11.35
N LYS A 171 16.76 9.16 -12.02
CA LYS A 171 17.95 8.86 -12.86
C LYS A 171 19.24 8.79 -12.04
N ILE A 172 19.23 9.20 -10.77
CA ILE A 172 20.43 9.19 -9.92
C ILE A 172 20.68 7.74 -9.45
N PRO A 173 21.70 7.04 -9.98
CA PRO A 173 21.84 5.59 -9.77
C PRO A 173 22.02 5.22 -8.29
N TYR A 174 22.74 6.06 -7.54
CA TYR A 174 22.98 5.83 -6.12
C TYR A 174 21.72 6.00 -5.28
N LEU A 175 20.87 6.99 -5.58
CA LEU A 175 19.58 7.16 -4.93
C LEU A 175 18.67 5.95 -5.22
N SER A 176 18.58 5.53 -6.49
CA SER A 176 17.81 4.33 -6.86
C SER A 176 18.33 3.07 -6.16
N ALA A 177 19.64 2.95 -5.96
CA ALA A 177 20.23 1.84 -5.22
C ALA A 177 19.82 1.87 -3.74
N CYS A 178 19.88 3.04 -3.08
CA CYS A 178 19.44 3.22 -1.70
C CYS A 178 17.95 2.88 -1.53
N VAL A 179 17.09 3.30 -2.47
CA VAL A 179 15.65 2.98 -2.45
C VAL A 179 15.44 1.47 -2.59
N LYS A 180 16.08 0.82 -3.56
CA LYS A 180 16.00 -0.64 -3.76
C LYS A 180 16.46 -1.41 -2.53
N GLU A 181 17.56 -0.99 -1.91
CA GLU A 181 18.08 -1.63 -0.71
C GLU A 181 17.17 -1.42 0.50
N SER A 182 16.55 -0.25 0.61
CA SER A 182 15.56 0.04 1.65
C SER A 182 14.35 -0.88 1.53
N ILE A 183 13.84 -1.10 0.31
CA ILE A 183 12.74 -2.05 0.05
C ILE A 183 13.17 -3.49 0.40
N ARG A 184 14.40 -3.89 0.03
CA ARG A 184 14.95 -5.21 0.33
C ARG A 184 15.03 -5.47 1.84
N ILE A 185 15.37 -4.48 2.63
CA ILE A 185 15.51 -4.61 4.09
C ILE A 185 14.16 -4.51 4.80
N ALA A 186 13.34 -3.52 4.43
CA ALA A 186 12.06 -3.27 5.08
C ALA A 186 11.09 -4.45 4.92
N MET A 187 11.11 -5.12 3.75
CA MET A 187 10.19 -6.21 3.38
C MET A 187 8.77 -5.98 3.94
N PRO A 188 8.12 -4.84 3.63
CA PRO A 188 6.90 -4.42 4.32
C PRO A 188 5.75 -5.43 4.17
N VAL A 189 5.80 -6.29 3.15
CA VAL A 189 4.88 -7.40 2.97
C VAL A 189 5.67 -8.72 2.97
N PRO A 190 5.93 -9.32 4.14
CA PRO A 190 6.66 -10.58 4.24
C PRO A 190 5.75 -11.74 3.82
N GLY A 191 5.72 -12.01 2.51
CA GLY A 191 4.95 -13.09 1.90
C GLY A 191 4.10 -12.59 0.71
N GLY A 192 4.14 -13.32 -0.40
CA GLY A 192 3.28 -12.99 -1.55
C GLY A 192 1.80 -13.19 -1.22
N LEU A 193 0.93 -12.41 -1.87
CA LEU A 193 -0.51 -12.66 -1.80
C LEU A 193 -0.80 -14.10 -2.27
N PRO A 194 -1.66 -14.85 -1.56
CA PRO A 194 -1.97 -16.22 -1.95
C PRO A 194 -2.57 -16.25 -3.36
N ARG A 195 -1.98 -17.06 -4.23
CA ARG A 195 -2.54 -17.34 -5.57
C ARG A 195 -3.33 -18.63 -5.51
N VAL A 196 -4.43 -18.67 -6.24
CA VAL A 196 -5.30 -19.85 -6.37
C VAL A 196 -5.05 -20.51 -7.72
N VAL A 197 -4.77 -21.82 -7.73
CA VAL A 197 -4.66 -22.58 -8.98
C VAL A 197 -6.01 -22.61 -9.69
N PRO A 198 -6.10 -22.12 -10.95
CA PRO A 198 -7.35 -22.10 -11.69
C PRO A 198 -7.88 -23.51 -11.96
N GLU A 199 -9.19 -23.62 -12.20
CA GLU A 199 -9.78 -24.92 -12.54
C GLU A 199 -9.21 -25.47 -13.86
N PRO A 200 -9.12 -26.81 -14.02
CA PRO A 200 -8.64 -27.43 -15.24
C PRO A 200 -9.47 -26.97 -16.44
N GLN A 201 -8.82 -26.39 -17.45
CA GLN A 201 -9.46 -26.02 -18.71
C GLN A 201 -9.24 -27.13 -19.74
N PRO A 202 -10.27 -27.53 -20.53
CA PRO A 202 -10.11 -28.51 -21.59
C PRO A 202 -9.00 -28.09 -22.56
N GLY A 203 -8.03 -28.97 -22.80
CA GLY A 203 -6.91 -28.72 -23.73
C GLY A 203 -5.73 -27.93 -23.14
N LYS A 204 -5.74 -27.56 -21.85
CA LYS A 204 -4.56 -27.00 -21.17
C LYS A 204 -3.92 -28.04 -20.25
N ALA A 205 -2.59 -28.06 -20.26
CA ALA A 205 -1.81 -28.86 -19.32
C ALA A 205 -2.09 -28.42 -17.87
N PRO A 206 -2.03 -29.34 -16.89
CA PRO A 206 -2.18 -28.99 -15.48
C PRO A 206 -1.08 -28.03 -15.03
N PHE A 207 -1.35 -27.23 -13.99
CA PHE A 207 -0.35 -26.34 -13.41
C PHE A 207 0.73 -27.17 -12.70
N MET A 208 1.96 -27.08 -13.19
CA MET A 208 3.11 -27.84 -12.72
C MET A 208 4.11 -26.91 -12.05
N VAL A 209 4.64 -27.32 -10.89
CA VAL A 209 5.76 -26.65 -10.22
C VAL A 209 6.80 -27.71 -9.88
N GLU A 210 8.06 -27.53 -10.33
CA GLU A 210 9.16 -28.47 -10.07
C GLU A 210 8.79 -29.93 -10.37
N GLY A 211 8.10 -30.17 -11.49
CA GLY A 211 7.66 -31.51 -11.92
C GLY A 211 6.46 -32.09 -11.17
N HIS A 212 5.86 -31.37 -10.22
CA HIS A 212 4.70 -31.82 -9.45
C HIS A 212 3.42 -31.11 -9.91
N VAL A 213 2.32 -31.86 -10.02
CA VAL A 213 0.98 -31.32 -10.29
C VAL A 213 0.45 -30.66 -9.02
N VAL A 214 0.15 -29.36 -9.08
CA VAL A 214 -0.53 -28.67 -7.98
C VAL A 214 -2.04 -28.83 -8.16
N PRO A 215 -2.78 -29.29 -7.14
CA PRO A 215 -4.21 -29.52 -7.27
C PRO A 215 -4.99 -28.21 -7.53
N PRO A 216 -6.07 -28.25 -8.34
CA PRO A 216 -6.93 -27.10 -8.54
C PRO A 216 -7.48 -26.55 -7.23
N LYS A 217 -7.68 -25.23 -7.15
CA LYS A 217 -8.13 -24.51 -5.95
C LYS A 217 -7.14 -24.50 -4.78
N ALA A 218 -5.95 -25.08 -4.93
CA ALA A 218 -4.89 -24.89 -3.95
C ALA A 218 -4.53 -23.40 -3.87
N SER A 219 -4.48 -22.88 -2.65
CA SER A 219 -4.12 -21.50 -2.35
C SER A 219 -2.80 -21.51 -1.58
N SER A 220 -1.75 -20.93 -2.17
CA SER A 220 -0.44 -20.88 -1.51
C SER A 220 0.37 -19.64 -1.91
N PRO A 221 1.06 -18.99 -0.97
CA PRO A 221 1.98 -17.89 -1.28
C PRO A 221 3.23 -18.35 -2.05
N LEU A 222 3.59 -19.65 -1.99
CA LEU A 222 4.75 -20.20 -2.70
C LEU A 222 4.55 -20.31 -4.21
N ILE A 223 3.30 -20.29 -4.68
CA ILE A 223 2.97 -20.29 -6.12
C ILE A 223 3.52 -19.04 -6.81
N GLN A 224 3.69 -17.93 -6.09
CA GLN A 224 4.26 -16.69 -6.64
C GLN A 224 5.73 -16.85 -7.04
N LEU A 225 6.53 -17.58 -6.25
CA LEU A 225 7.96 -17.81 -6.53
C LEU A 225 8.16 -18.70 -7.76
N ALA A 226 7.26 -19.68 -7.96
CA ALA A 226 7.29 -20.62 -9.06
C ALA A 226 6.88 -20.01 -10.43
N ILE A 227 6.20 -18.86 -10.44
CA ILE A 227 5.82 -18.15 -11.69
C ILE A 227 6.90 -17.15 -12.11
N SER A 228 7.75 -16.72 -11.17
CA SER A 228 8.83 -15.74 -11.41
C SER A 228 10.21 -16.35 -11.69
N SER A 229 10.31 -17.68 -11.79
CA SER A 229 11.53 -18.44 -12.15
C SER A 229 11.41 -19.04 -13.54
#